data_AF-A0A1M3CYM5-F1
#
_entry.id   AF-A0A1M3CYM5-F1
#
_cell.length_a   1.000
_cell.length_b   1.000
_cell.length_c   1.000
_cell.angle_alpha   90.00
_cell.angle_beta   90.00
_cell.angle_gamma   90.00
#
_symmetry.space_group_name_H-M   'P 1'
#
loop_
_entity.id
_entity.type
_entity.pdbx_description
1 polymer ?
#
loop_
_entity_poly.entity_id
_entity_poly.type
_entity_poly.pdbx_seq_one_letter_code
_entity_poly.pdbx_strand_id
1 'polypeptide(L)'
;MCELDKALEVEPTSSGIIEMVELGIRNRMCFKELENYNRTGKFLYQHPLIQKNTLRSTLLNLMRRDPQAFLEEHKNVSNNISRYKSFLNRKRAKEEDKKKWQLQLNKHTETLALITDIMHELNYGKNN
;
A
#
# COMPACT_ATOMS: atom_id res chain seq x y z
N MET A 1 -29.49 8.94 -6.78
CA MET A 1 -30.02 7.71 -6.15
C MET A 1 -29.65 6.54 -7.02
N CYS A 2 -28.97 5.56 -6.43
CA CYS A 2 -28.46 4.38 -7.12
C CYS A 2 -29.66 3.50 -7.53
N GLU A 3 -29.52 2.69 -8.59
CA GLU A 3 -30.61 1.82 -9.07
C GLU A 3 -31.07 0.82 -7.99
N LEU A 4 -30.17 0.44 -7.08
CA LEU A 4 -30.45 -0.39 -5.90
C LEU A 4 -31.40 0.29 -4.90
N ASP A 5 -31.26 1.60 -4.70
CA ASP A 5 -32.13 2.36 -3.79
C ASP A 5 -33.58 2.33 -4.30
N LYS A 6 -33.76 2.50 -5.61
CA LYS A 6 -35.07 2.48 -6.28
C LYS A 6 -35.72 1.10 -6.29
N ALA A 7 -34.92 0.03 -6.40
CA ALA A 7 -35.43 -1.34 -6.39
C ALA A 7 -35.91 -1.78 -4.99
N LEU A 8 -35.23 -1.32 -3.92
CA LEU A 8 -35.57 -1.63 -2.54
C LEU A 8 -36.78 -0.86 -2.00
N GLU A 9 -37.12 0.29 -2.60
CA GLU A 9 -38.36 1.02 -2.30
C GLU A 9 -39.62 0.25 -2.75
N VAL A 10 -39.49 -0.65 -3.74
CA VAL A 10 -40.62 -1.41 -4.31
C VAL A 10 -40.78 -2.76 -3.62
N GLU A 11 -39.71 -3.55 -3.46
CA GLU A 11 -39.72 -4.82 -2.71
C GLU A 11 -38.40 -5.06 -1.95
N PRO A 12 -38.36 -4.82 -0.63
CA PRO A 12 -37.15 -5.00 0.16
C PRO A 12 -36.85 -6.49 0.37
N THR A 13 -35.92 -7.02 -0.43
CA THR A 13 -35.38 -8.38 -0.24
C THR A 13 -34.19 -8.34 0.73
N SER A 14 -34.10 -9.32 1.64
CA SER A 14 -32.99 -9.40 2.62
C SER A 14 -31.60 -9.36 1.97
N SER A 15 -31.41 -9.99 0.80
CA SER A 15 -30.15 -9.91 0.05
C SER A 15 -29.84 -8.50 -0.46
N GLY A 16 -30.84 -7.78 -0.98
CA GLY A 16 -30.69 -6.41 -1.46
C GLY A 16 -30.37 -5.42 -0.34
N ILE A 17 -30.96 -5.61 0.84
CA ILE A 17 -30.63 -4.81 2.04
C ILE A 17 -29.16 -5.03 2.43
N ILE A 18 -28.68 -6.29 2.44
CA ILE A 18 -27.28 -6.61 2.75
C ILE A 18 -26.35 -5.93 1.73
N GLU A 19 -26.64 -6.07 0.43
CA GLU A 19 -25.83 -5.47 -0.63
C GLU A 19 -25.77 -3.94 -0.52
N MET A 20 -26.90 -3.29 -0.23
CA MET A 20 -26.99 -1.84 -0.01
C MET A 20 -26.13 -1.42 1.19
N VAL A 21 -26.23 -2.13 2.31
CA VAL A 21 -25.44 -1.85 3.52
C VAL A 21 -23.96 -2.02 3.25
N GLU A 22 -23.56 -3.11 2.60
CA GLU A 22 -22.16 -3.35 2.23
C GLU A 22 -21.63 -2.28 1.28
N LEU A 23 -22.42 -1.87 0.28
CA LEU A 23 -22.06 -0.80 -0.64
C LEU A 23 -21.88 0.52 0.11
N GLY A 24 -22.77 0.85 1.05
CA GLY A 24 -22.64 2.01 1.92
C GLY A 24 -21.39 1.96 2.80
N ILE A 25 -21.05 0.79 3.35
CA ILE A 25 -19.82 0.55 4.10
C ILE A 25 -18.58 0.79 3.22
N ARG A 26 -18.55 0.22 2.00
CA ARG A 26 -17.46 0.42 1.03
C ARG A 26 -17.31 1.88 0.63
N ASN A 27 -18.41 2.57 0.35
CA ASN A 27 -18.40 4.00 0.02
C ASN A 27 -17.83 4.84 1.16
N ARG A 28 -18.27 4.60 2.40
CA ARG A 28 -17.71 5.29 3.58
C ARG A 28 -16.21 5.04 3.74
N MET A 29 -15.76 3.81 3.53
CA MET A 29 -14.32 3.50 3.53
C MET A 29 -13.59 4.28 2.43
N CYS A 30 -14.12 4.31 1.20
CA CYS A 30 -13.53 5.05 0.09
C CYS A 30 -13.39 6.56 0.40
N PHE A 31 -14.41 7.17 0.99
CA PHE A 31 -14.32 8.58 1.39
C PHE A 31 -13.24 8.84 2.44
N LYS A 32 -13.11 7.98 3.46
CA LYS A 32 -12.04 8.08 4.45
C LYS A 32 -10.65 7.95 3.84
N GLU A 33 -10.49 7.02 2.90
CA GLU A 33 -9.24 6.84 2.15
C GLU A 33 -8.87 8.10 1.37
N LEU A 34 -9.82 8.68 0.62
CA LEU A 34 -9.61 9.89 -0.15
C LEU A 34 -9.33 11.11 0.73
N GLU A 35 -10.02 11.24 1.86
CA GLU A 35 -9.74 12.29 2.84
C GLU A 35 -8.31 12.19 3.37
N ASN A 36 -7.88 10.99 3.78
CA ASN A 36 -6.52 10.78 4.27
C ASN A 36 -5.48 11.03 3.18
N TYR A 37 -5.76 10.62 1.95
CA TYR A 37 -4.88 10.87 0.80
C TYR A 37 -4.74 12.37 0.53
N ASN A 38 -5.85 13.13 0.57
CA ASN A 38 -5.81 14.58 0.40
C ASN A 38 -5.00 15.28 1.50
N ARG A 39 -5.00 14.74 2.73
CA ARG A 39 -4.28 15.33 3.87
C ARG A 39 -2.80 14.94 3.95
N THR A 40 -2.47 13.69 3.63
CA THR A 40 -1.14 13.11 3.89
C THR A 40 -0.39 12.65 2.63
N GLY A 41 -1.07 12.62 1.48
CA GLY A 41 -0.57 12.03 0.25
C GLY A 41 -0.52 10.49 0.26
N LYS A 42 -1.03 9.83 1.31
CA LYS A 42 -1.03 8.37 1.47
C LYS A 42 -2.44 7.85 1.70
N PHE A 43 -2.74 6.67 1.15
CA PHE A 43 -3.96 5.93 1.49
C PHE A 43 -3.82 5.28 2.87
N LEU A 44 -4.95 4.97 3.52
CA LEU A 44 -5.04 4.17 4.75
C LEU A 44 -4.88 2.67 4.46
N TYR A 45 -5.08 2.24 3.21
CA TYR A 45 -4.97 0.84 2.75
C TYR A 45 -5.95 -0.13 3.43
N GLN A 46 -7.08 0.39 3.92
CA GLN A 46 -8.16 -0.37 4.54
C GLN A 46 -9.21 -0.80 3.51
N HIS A 47 -9.44 -0.01 2.47
CA HIS A 47 -10.45 -0.33 1.47
C HIS A 47 -10.08 -1.59 0.68
N PRO A 48 -11.01 -2.55 0.47
CA PRO A 48 -10.70 -3.84 -0.18
C PRO A 48 -10.04 -3.73 -1.56
N LEU A 49 -10.42 -2.72 -2.36
CA LEU A 49 -9.82 -2.49 -3.68
C LEU A 49 -8.36 -2.03 -3.60
N ILE A 50 -7.99 -1.26 -2.58
CA ILE A 50 -6.63 -0.75 -2.39
C ILE A 50 -5.78 -1.84 -1.72
N GLN A 51 -6.36 -2.60 -0.79
CA GLN A 51 -5.66 -3.63 -0.05
C GLN A 51 -5.13 -4.76 -0.94
N LYS A 52 -5.90 -5.22 -1.93
CA LYS A 52 -5.52 -6.45 -2.68
C LYS A 52 -4.30 -6.30 -3.59
N ASN A 53 -3.99 -5.09 -4.08
CA ASN A 53 -3.01 -4.90 -5.17
C ASN A 53 -1.84 -3.95 -4.83
N THR A 54 -1.58 -3.70 -3.55
CA THR A 54 -0.51 -2.77 -3.15
C THR A 54 0.75 -3.50 -2.73
N LEU A 55 1.92 -2.89 -2.99
CA LEU A 55 3.21 -3.40 -2.49
C LEU A 55 3.16 -3.67 -0.98
N ARG A 56 2.46 -2.82 -0.23
CA ARG A 56 2.21 -2.97 1.20
C ARG A 56 1.54 -4.30 1.55
N SER A 57 0.50 -4.72 0.83
CA SER A 57 -0.19 -5.98 1.12
C SER A 57 0.65 -7.21 0.78
N THR A 58 1.42 -7.15 -0.31
CA THR A 58 2.42 -8.18 -0.63
C THR A 58 3.44 -8.32 0.49
N LEU A 59 3.97 -7.21 1.01
CA LEU A 59 4.93 -7.20 2.12
C LEU A 59 4.31 -7.71 3.44
N LEU A 60 3.07 -7.32 3.75
CA LEU A 60 2.35 -7.85 4.92
C LEU A 60 2.08 -9.36 4.81
N ASN A 61 1.71 -9.83 3.62
CA ASN A 61 1.52 -11.26 3.37
C ASN A 61 2.85 -12.03 3.44
N LEU A 62 3.94 -11.45 2.94
CA LEU A 62 5.28 -12.01 3.07
C LEU A 62 5.66 -12.14 4.55
N MET A 63 5.48 -11.07 5.34
CA MET A 63 5.74 -11.09 6.78
C MET A 63 4.92 -12.16 7.52
N ARG A 64 3.62 -12.29 7.21
CA ARG A 64 2.75 -13.29 7.86
C ARG A 64 3.13 -14.72 7.51
N ARG A 65 3.56 -14.95 6.26
CA ARG A 65 3.90 -16.29 5.75
C ARG A 65 5.31 -16.72 6.15
N ASP A 66 6.27 -15.80 6.02
CA ASP A 66 7.69 -16.04 6.25
C ASP A 66 8.37 -14.73 6.75
N PRO A 67 8.46 -14.56 8.08
CA PRO A 67 9.13 -13.40 8.68
C PRO A 67 10.61 -13.29 8.30
N GLN A 68 11.29 -14.42 8.05
CA GLN A 68 12.71 -14.42 7.69
C GLN A 68 12.89 -13.86 6.29
N ALA A 69 12.09 -14.31 5.32
CA ALA A 69 12.10 -13.76 3.97
C ALA A 69 11.78 -12.25 3.94
N PHE A 70 10.93 -11.77 4.86
CA PHE A 70 10.67 -10.33 4.99
C PHE A 70 11.93 -9.55 5.46
N LEU A 71 12.67 -10.09 6.45
CA LEU A 71 13.92 -9.47 6.91
C LEU A 71 15.02 -9.51 5.83
N GLU A 72 15.07 -10.58 5.05
CA GLU A 72 15.96 -10.68 3.90
C GLU A 72 15.60 -9.64 2.83
N GLU A 73 14.32 -9.44 2.55
CA GLU A 73 13.86 -8.40 1.62
C GLU A 73 14.24 -7.00 2.13
N HIS A 74 14.05 -6.72 3.42
CA HIS A 74 14.53 -5.48 4.03
C HIS A 74 16.04 -5.26 3.82
N LYS A 75 16.85 -6.29 4.05
CA LYS A 75 18.31 -6.26 3.82
C LYS A 75 18.63 -6.04 2.33
N ASN A 76 17.92 -6.72 1.43
CA ASN A 76 18.12 -6.63 -0.01
C ASN A 76 17.82 -5.22 -0.54
N VAL A 77 16.70 -4.64 -0.10
CA VAL A 77 16.31 -3.26 -0.44
C VAL A 77 17.35 -2.26 0.06
N SER A 78 17.81 -2.39 1.31
CA SER A 78 18.86 -1.51 1.88
C SER A 78 20.18 -1.59 1.11
N ASN A 79 20.58 -2.81 0.74
CA ASN A 79 21.76 -3.03 -0.10
C ASN A 79 21.60 -2.41 -1.50
N ASN A 80 20.42 -2.53 -2.12
CA ASN A 80 20.14 -1.94 -3.42
C ASN A 80 20.20 -0.42 -3.38
N ILE A 81 19.65 0.22 -2.33
CA ILE A 81 19.79 1.67 -2.12
C ILE A 81 21.27 2.07 -2.10
N SER A 82 22.08 1.35 -1.33
CA SER A 82 23.53 1.60 -1.25
C SER A 82 24.23 1.42 -2.60
N ARG A 83 23.86 0.38 -3.36
CA ARG A 83 24.39 0.12 -4.72
C ARG A 83 24.05 1.24 -5.69
N TYR A 84 22.77 1.64 -5.77
CA TYR A 84 22.36 2.69 -6.72
C TYR A 84 22.91 4.07 -6.35
N LYS A 85 23.04 4.39 -5.06
CA LYS A 85 23.79 5.58 -4.59
C LYS A 85 25.24 5.55 -5.09
N SER A 86 25.92 4.40 -4.98
CA SER A 86 27.27 4.24 -5.50
C SER A 86 27.34 4.42 -7.02
N PHE A 87 26.37 3.87 -7.76
CA PHE A 87 26.32 4.01 -9.22
C PHE A 87 26.15 5.46 -9.67
N LEU A 88 25.28 6.22 -9.00
CA LEU A 88 25.09 7.65 -9.27
C LEU A 88 26.36 8.48 -9.05
N ASN A 89 27.22 8.08 -8.11
CA ASN A 89 28.49 8.76 -7.82
C ASN A 89 29.61 8.44 -8.83
N ARG A 90 29.37 7.60 -9.85
CA ARG A 90 30.39 7.25 -10.85
C ARG A 90 30.65 8.40 -11.83
N LYS A 91 31.90 8.86 -11.91
CA LYS A 91 32.33 10.01 -12.75
C LYS A 91 32.07 9.87 -14.26
N ARG A 92 31.97 8.65 -14.80
CA ARG A 92 31.83 8.38 -16.24
C ARG A 92 30.47 7.76 -16.62
N ALA A 93 29.45 7.90 -15.77
CA ALA A 93 28.12 7.38 -16.06
C ALA A 93 27.40 8.20 -17.14
N LYS A 94 26.76 7.52 -18.09
CA LYS A 94 25.89 8.16 -19.09
C LYS A 94 24.65 8.73 -18.40
N GLU A 95 24.12 9.82 -18.94
CA GLU A 95 22.97 10.51 -18.34
C GLU A 95 21.70 9.64 -18.32
N GLU A 96 21.50 8.80 -19.35
CA GLU A 96 20.41 7.82 -19.38
C GLU A 96 20.52 6.79 -18.26
N ASP A 97 21.73 6.31 -17.97
CA ASP A 97 21.97 5.34 -16.90
C ASP A 97 21.72 5.96 -15.53
N LYS A 98 22.13 7.23 -15.33
CA LYS A 98 21.82 7.98 -14.10
C LYS A 98 20.32 8.11 -13.87
N LYS A 99 19.54 8.46 -14.91
CA LYS A 99 18.07 8.53 -14.81
C LYS A 99 17.47 7.18 -14.38
N LYS A 100 17.94 6.08 -14.98
CA LYS A 100 17.50 4.73 -14.61
C LYS A 100 17.85 4.38 -13.16
N TRP A 101 19.08 4.67 -12.73
CA TRP A 101 19.51 4.41 -11.35
C TRP A 101 18.78 5.28 -10.34
N GLN A 102 18.50 6.54 -10.66
CA GLN A 102 17.69 7.42 -9.81
C GLN A 102 16.27 6.87 -9.64
N LEU A 103 15.65 6.39 -10.71
CA LEU A 103 14.33 5.77 -10.63
C LEU A 103 14.33 4.52 -9.73
N GLN A 104 15.34 3.65 -9.88
CA GLN A 104 15.47 2.47 -9.01
C GLN A 104 15.76 2.85 -7.55
N LEU A 105 16.58 3.89 -7.33
CA LEU A 105 16.86 4.41 -6.00
C LEU A 105 15.57 4.92 -5.33
N ASN A 106 14.76 5.69 -6.05
CA ASN A 106 13.47 6.19 -5.55
C ASN A 106 12.55 5.02 -5.19
N LYS A 107 12.39 4.06 -6.10
CA LYS A 107 11.56 2.86 -5.87
C LYS A 107 12.00 2.09 -4.62
N HIS A 108 13.28 1.79 -4.48
CA HIS A 108 13.77 1.06 -3.30
C HIS A 108 13.67 1.87 -2.02
N THR A 109 13.83 3.20 -2.08
CA THR A 109 13.64 4.09 -0.93
C THR A 109 12.19 4.08 -0.47
N GLU A 110 11.23 4.13 -1.40
CA GLU A 110 9.80 3.99 -1.10
C GLU A 110 9.47 2.61 -0.51
N THR A 111 10.03 1.53 -1.08
CA THR A 111 9.88 0.18 -0.52
C THR A 111 10.43 0.10 0.91
N LEU A 112 11.59 0.69 1.18
CA LEU A 112 12.19 0.70 2.51
C LEU A 112 11.32 1.46 3.52
N ALA A 113 10.76 2.60 3.11
CA ALA A 113 9.83 3.37 3.94
C ALA A 113 8.59 2.53 4.30
N LEU A 114 8.00 1.83 3.33
CA LEU A 114 6.86 0.93 3.59
C LEU A 114 7.22 -0.23 4.53
N ILE A 115 8.38 -0.85 4.33
CA ILE A 115 8.87 -1.92 5.23
C ILE A 115 9.05 -1.40 6.65
N THR A 116 9.61 -0.20 6.80
CA THR A 116 9.83 0.46 8.10
C THR A 116 8.50 0.81 8.77
N ASP A 117 7.55 1.37 8.03
CA ASP A 117 6.19 1.66 8.50
C ASP A 117 5.50 0.38 9.00
N ILE A 118 5.58 -0.73 8.23
CA ILE A 118 5.05 -2.04 8.64
C ILE A 118 5.72 -2.56 9.91
N MET A 119 7.05 -2.50 10.01
CA MET A 119 7.78 -2.94 11.20
C MET A 119 7.37 -2.12 12.43
N HIS A 120 7.22 -0.80 12.29
CA HIS A 120 6.78 0.09 13.36
C HIS A 120 5.38 -0.28 13.83
N GLU A 121 4.41 -0.38 12.92
CA GLU A 121 3.03 -0.77 13.27
C GLU A 121 2.95 -2.11 14.01
N LEU A 122 3.72 -3.10 13.57
CA LEU A 122 3.77 -4.41 14.23
C LEU A 122 4.41 -4.36 15.62
N ASN A 123 5.40 -3.49 15.82
CA ASN A 123 6.06 -3.35 17.12
C ASN A 123 5.18 -2.58 18.12
N TYR A 124 4.42 -1.59 17.66
CA TYR A 124 3.44 -0.88 18.50
C TYR A 124 2.21 -1.74 18.79
N GLY A 125 1.81 -2.63 17.88
CA GLY A 125 0.72 -3.59 18.10
C GLY A 125 1.03 -4.69 19.12
N LYS A 126 2.29 -4.84 19.58
CA LYS A 126 2.67 -5.77 20.66
C LYS A 126 2.63 -5.15 22.06
N ASN A 127 2.49 -3.83 22.16
CA ASN A 127 2.51 -3.09 23.43
C ASN A 127 1.12 -2.62 23.90
N ASN A 128 0.03 -3.16 23.31
CA ASN A 128 -1.36 -2.95 23.74
C ASN A 128 -2.04 -4.28 24.03
#